data_AF-A0A7C9CQD6-F1
#
_entry.id   AF-A0A7C9CQD6-F1
#
_cell.length_a   1.000
_cell.length_b   1.000
_cell.length_c   1.000
_cell.angle_alpha   90.00
_cell.angle_beta   90.00
_cell.angle_gamma   90.00
#
_symmetry.space_group_name_H-M   'P 1'
#
loop_
_entity.id
_entity.type
_entity.pdbx_description
1 polymer ?
#
loop_
_entity_poly.entity_id
_entity_poly.type
_entity_poly.pdbx_seq_one_letter_code
_entity_poly.pdbx_strand_id
1 'polypeptide(L)'
;FFLSFFLFQFLSLCNSGATIETTVHGKRRLNLMQRQESYVMNSPKLLIRLLPKPGVEWVGNVRIECQETGLRAELSYRGSSFFGFGGGGRSLRGKIIDSSSSNTLYEIDGQWDRSVKIKDTSDG
;
A
#
# COMPACT_ATOMS: atom_id res chain seq x y z
N PHE A 1 -28.02 -6.83 -5.11
CA PHE A 1 -27.69 -6.22 -6.41
C PHE A 1 -26.55 -5.20 -6.37
N PHE A 2 -26.46 -4.30 -5.38
CA PHE A 2 -25.35 -3.33 -5.27
C PHE A 2 -23.97 -3.91 -4.91
N LEU A 3 -23.90 -5.08 -4.26
CA LEU A 3 -22.63 -5.75 -3.96
C LEU A 3 -22.06 -6.58 -5.12
N SER A 4 -22.89 -6.89 -6.13
CA SER A 4 -22.50 -7.77 -7.25
C SER A 4 -21.88 -7.00 -8.42
N PHE A 5 -22.12 -5.69 -8.52
CA PHE A 5 -21.64 -4.88 -9.65
C PHE A 5 -20.21 -4.34 -9.45
N PHE A 6 -19.73 -4.27 -8.20
CA PHE A 6 -18.37 -3.82 -7.90
C PHE A 6 -17.31 -4.92 -8.04
N LEU A 7 -17.71 -6.19 -8.14
CA LEU A 7 -16.78 -7.32 -8.21
C LEU A 7 -16.35 -7.68 -9.64
N PHE A 8 -17.07 -7.22 -10.68
CA PHE A 8 -16.90 -7.74 -12.03
C PHE A 8 -16.01 -6.91 -12.98
N GLN A 9 -15.49 -5.76 -12.55
CA GLN A 9 -14.76 -4.84 -13.45
C GLN A 9 -13.25 -4.73 -13.17
N PHE A 10 -12.70 -5.50 -12.23
CA PHE A 10 -11.35 -5.25 -11.71
C PHE A 10 -10.39 -6.46 -11.74
N LEU A 11 -10.81 -7.62 -12.25
CA LEU A 11 -9.91 -8.77 -12.39
C LEU A 11 -9.11 -8.69 -13.69
N SER A 12 -7.80 -8.49 -13.58
CA SER A 12 -6.85 -8.77 -14.67
C SER A 12 -6.14 -10.10 -14.36
N LEU A 13 -6.25 -11.07 -15.26
CA LEU A 13 -5.51 -12.33 -15.18
C LEU A 13 -4.09 -12.10 -15.72
N CYS A 14 -3.07 -12.42 -14.92
CA CYS A 14 -1.68 -12.30 -15.35
C CYS A 14 -1.25 -13.56 -16.15
N ASN A 15 -0.27 -13.40 -17.07
CA ASN A 15 0.19 -14.35 -18.10
C ASN A 15 0.52 -15.79 -17.65
N SER A 16 0.57 -16.10 -16.35
CA SER A 16 0.82 -17.46 -15.83
C SER A 16 -0.44 -18.22 -15.42
N GLY A 17 -1.63 -17.63 -15.52
CA GLY A 17 -2.92 -18.29 -15.22
C GLY A 17 -3.19 -18.65 -13.75
N ALA A 18 -2.20 -18.54 -12.86
CA ALA A 18 -2.32 -18.91 -11.45
C ALA A 18 -2.47 -17.70 -10.50
N THR A 19 -2.56 -16.49 -11.03
CA THR A 19 -2.62 -15.26 -10.24
C THR A 19 -3.64 -14.27 -10.81
N ILE A 20 -4.47 -13.74 -9.92
CA ILE A 20 -5.44 -12.68 -10.19
C ILE A 20 -4.89 -11.39 -9.61
N GLU A 21 -4.76 -10.35 -10.44
CA GLU A 21 -4.46 -9.00 -9.98
C GLU A 21 -5.76 -8.19 -9.98
N THR A 22 -6.03 -7.52 -8.86
CA THR A 22 -7.14 -6.57 -8.73
C THR A 22 -6.59 -5.18 -8.49
N THR A 23 -6.96 -4.25 -9.38
CA THR A 23 -6.62 -2.84 -9.25
C THR A 23 -7.88 -2.05 -8.92
N VAL A 24 -7.82 -1.27 -7.84
CA VAL A 24 -8.89 -0.32 -7.51
C VAL A 24 -8.59 1.00 -8.23
N HIS A 25 -9.37 1.30 -9.27
CA HIS A 25 -9.29 2.58 -9.96
C HIS A 25 -10.10 3.64 -9.19
N GLY A 26 -9.44 4.72 -8.79
CA GLY A 26 -10.06 5.83 -8.08
C GLY A 26 -9.12 6.51 -7.10
N LYS A 27 -9.39 7.79 -6.86
CA LYS A 27 -8.67 8.61 -5.87
C LYS A 27 -9.47 8.57 -4.56
N ARG A 28 -8.88 8.04 -3.48
CA ARG A 28 -9.53 8.01 -2.15
C ARG A 28 -9.24 9.32 -1.42
N ARG A 29 -10.21 9.77 -0.63
CA ARG A 29 -10.11 10.94 0.23
C ARG A 29 -10.51 10.59 1.66
N LEU A 30 -9.75 11.05 2.64
CA LEU A 30 -10.03 10.93 4.07
C LEU A 30 -9.99 12.33 4.68
N ASN A 31 -11.08 12.75 5.30
CA ASN A 31 -11.16 14.07 5.96
C ASN A 31 -11.16 13.89 7.48
N LEU A 32 -10.18 14.47 8.16
CA LEU A 32 -10.11 14.53 9.61
C LEU A 32 -10.68 15.88 10.08
N MET A 33 -12.01 15.91 10.26
CA MET A 33 -12.75 17.14 10.57
C MET A 33 -12.24 17.86 11.84
N GLN A 34 -11.81 17.11 12.85
CA GLN A 34 -11.28 17.67 14.10
C GLN A 34 -9.98 18.47 13.90
N ARG A 35 -9.18 18.11 12.90
CA ARG A 35 -7.91 18.77 12.56
C ARG A 35 -8.02 19.68 11.35
N GLN A 36 -9.17 19.71 10.69
CA GLN A 36 -9.38 20.39 9.41
C GLN A 36 -8.40 19.92 8.33
N GLU A 37 -8.05 18.63 8.33
CA GLU A 37 -7.12 18.03 7.36
C GLU A 37 -7.85 17.15 6.35
N SER A 38 -7.43 17.21 5.09
CA SER A 38 -7.89 16.36 4.00
C SER A 38 -6.71 15.60 3.40
N TYR A 39 -6.81 14.27 3.42
CA TYR A 39 -5.81 13.37 2.87
C TYR A 39 -6.28 12.78 1.55
N VAL A 40 -5.41 12.83 0.56
CA VAL A 40 -5.57 12.19 -0.74
C VAL A 40 -4.68 10.97 -0.80
N MET A 41 -5.23 9.84 -1.27
CA MET A 41 -4.45 8.62 -1.45
C MET A 41 -4.89 7.78 -2.65
N ASN A 42 -3.92 7.10 -3.27
CA ASN A 42 -4.19 6.00 -4.20
C ASN A 42 -4.39 4.68 -3.43
N SER A 43 -4.69 3.60 -4.15
CA SER A 43 -4.90 2.28 -3.55
C SER A 43 -3.77 1.32 -3.92
N PRO A 44 -3.34 0.43 -3.02
CA PRO A 44 -2.48 -0.68 -3.39
C PRO A 44 -3.25 -1.66 -4.28
N LYS A 45 -2.53 -2.50 -5.00
CA LYS A 45 -3.10 -3.60 -5.77
C LYS A 45 -3.24 -4.84 -4.91
N LEU A 46 -4.29 -5.61 -5.15
CA LEU A 46 -4.49 -6.90 -4.51
C LEU A 46 -4.03 -8.00 -5.46
N LEU A 47 -3.14 -8.86 -4.99
CA LEU A 47 -2.65 -10.03 -5.71
C LEU A 47 -3.20 -11.29 -5.03
N ILE A 48 -3.99 -12.07 -5.76
CA ILE A 48 -4.52 -13.35 -5.29
C ILE A 48 -3.79 -14.44 -6.07
N ARG A 49 -2.92 -15.18 -5.38
CA ARG A 49 -2.23 -16.36 -5.91
C ARG A 49 -3.08 -17.60 -5.63
N LEU A 50 -3.31 -18.43 -6.64
CA LEU A 50 -4.10 -19.66 -6.53
C LEU A 50 -3.21 -20.90 -6.37
N LEU A 51 -2.05 -20.93 -7.04
CA LEU A 51 -1.14 -22.08 -7.04
C LEU A 51 0.32 -21.63 -6.90
N PRO A 52 1.23 -22.49 -6.37
CA PRO A 52 0.95 -23.77 -5.70
C PRO A 52 0.44 -23.60 -4.26
N LYS A 53 0.63 -22.42 -3.66
CA LYS A 53 0.14 -22.07 -2.32
C LYS A 53 -0.82 -20.89 -2.44
N PRO A 54 -2.13 -21.09 -2.18
CA PRO A 54 -3.09 -20.00 -2.19
C PRO A 54 -2.69 -18.89 -1.22
N GLY A 55 -2.85 -17.64 -1.64
CA GLY A 55 -2.48 -16.50 -0.81
C GLY A 55 -2.96 -15.18 -1.37
N VAL A 56 -3.12 -14.21 -0.47
CA VAL A 56 -3.50 -12.84 -0.79
C VAL A 56 -2.38 -11.91 -0.34
N GLU A 57 -1.96 -11.02 -1.23
CA GLU A 57 -0.89 -10.06 -1.00
C GLU A 57 -1.30 -8.66 -1.47
N TRP A 58 -1.04 -7.65 -0.65
CA TRP A 58 -1.01 -6.27 -1.13
C TRP A 58 0.32 -6.01 -1.83
N VAL A 59 0.26 -5.38 -3.00
CA VAL A 59 1.44 -5.03 -3.80
C VAL A 59 1.32 -3.63 -4.39
N GLY A 60 2.48 -3.01 -4.64
CA GLY A 60 2.56 -1.71 -5.30
C GLY A 60 2.77 -0.55 -4.34
N ASN A 61 2.89 0.65 -4.91
CA ASN A 61 3.22 1.85 -4.15
C ASN A 61 1.97 2.67 -3.83
N VAL A 62 1.88 3.12 -2.58
CA VAL A 62 0.81 3.97 -2.08
C VAL A 62 1.40 5.31 -1.65
N ARG A 63 0.78 6.39 -2.08
CA ARG A 63 1.10 7.76 -1.67
C ARG A 63 -0.12 8.34 -0.97
N ILE A 64 0.10 8.84 0.24
CA ILE A 64 -0.90 9.52 1.07
C ILE A 64 -0.39 10.94 1.29
N GLU A 65 -1.21 11.95 1.04
CA GLU A 65 -0.79 13.35 1.10
C GLU A 65 -1.86 14.22 1.76
N CYS A 66 -1.47 14.89 2.85
CA CYS A 66 -2.27 15.95 3.45
C CYS A 66 -2.25 17.18 2.54
N GLN A 67 -3.41 17.70 2.17
CA GLN A 67 -3.51 18.83 1.23
C GLN A 67 -3.15 20.16 1.89
N GLU A 68 -3.33 20.26 3.20
CA GLU A 68 -3.13 21.50 3.97
C GLU A 68 -1.67 21.68 4.40
N THR A 69 -1.00 20.60 4.82
CA THR A 69 0.38 20.68 5.34
C THR A 69 1.44 20.23 4.34
N GLY A 70 1.06 19.51 3.29
CA GLY A 70 2.01 18.91 2.36
C GLY A 70 2.79 17.73 2.95
N LEU A 71 2.45 17.26 4.16
CA LEU A 71 3.00 16.00 4.69
C LEU A 71 2.56 14.83 3.80
N ARG A 72 3.54 14.03 3.40
CA ARG A 72 3.36 12.92 2.46
C ARG A 72 3.95 11.64 3.00
N ALA A 73 3.16 10.57 3.03
CA ALA A 73 3.66 9.22 3.24
C ALA A 73 3.79 8.50 1.88
N GLU A 74 4.95 7.90 1.65
CA GLU A 74 5.21 7.01 0.51
C GLU A 74 5.44 5.60 1.03
N LEU A 75 4.56 4.67 0.68
CA LEU A 75 4.56 3.28 1.10
C LEU A 75 4.77 2.36 -0.10
N SER A 76 5.49 1.27 0.10
CA SER A 76 5.74 0.22 -0.88
C SER A 76 5.36 -1.13 -0.28
N TYR A 77 4.27 -1.70 -0.81
CA TYR A 77 3.81 -3.03 -0.46
C TYR A 77 4.48 -4.05 -1.37
N ARG A 78 5.17 -5.02 -0.76
CA ARG A 78 5.91 -6.05 -1.48
C ARG A 78 5.34 -7.43 -1.14
N GLY A 79 5.01 -8.15 -2.21
CA GLY A 79 4.61 -9.55 -2.15
C GLY A 79 5.79 -10.48 -1.88
N SER A 80 5.51 -11.76 -1.62
CA SER A 80 6.53 -12.78 -1.47
C SER A 80 7.17 -13.13 -2.81
N SER A 81 8.50 -13.16 -2.84
CA SER A 81 9.28 -13.68 -3.97
C SER A 81 8.90 -15.14 -4.27
N PHE A 82 8.78 -15.48 -5.55
CA PHE A 82 8.38 -16.82 -6.01
C PHE A 82 9.43 -17.93 -5.72
N PHE A 83 10.69 -17.57 -5.42
CA PHE A 83 11.73 -18.49 -5.00
C PHE A 83 11.91 -18.36 -3.48
N GLY A 84 11.61 -19.42 -2.74
CA GLY A 84 11.52 -19.50 -1.27
C GLY A 84 12.78 -19.18 -0.44
N PHE A 85 13.72 -18.38 -0.95
CA PHE A 85 14.82 -17.80 -0.21
C PHE A 85 14.53 -16.31 0.06
N GLY A 86 13.77 -16.03 1.11
CA GLY A 86 13.60 -14.64 1.58
C GLY A 86 12.42 -14.49 2.52
N GLY A 87 12.69 -14.26 3.81
CA GLY A 87 11.69 -14.02 4.85
C GLY A 87 10.89 -12.71 4.73
N GLY A 88 10.75 -12.16 3.52
CA GLY A 88 10.16 -10.84 3.22
C GLY A 88 8.73 -10.87 2.68
N GLY A 89 7.99 -11.98 2.82
CA GLY A 89 6.58 -12.01 2.46
C GLY A 89 5.80 -10.95 3.22
N ARG A 90 4.91 -10.23 2.52
CA ARG A 90 4.04 -9.17 3.07
C ARG A 90 4.79 -7.98 3.64
N SER A 91 5.98 -7.69 3.13
CA SER A 91 6.77 -6.54 3.57
C SER A 91 6.07 -5.22 3.20
N LEU A 92 6.11 -4.29 4.13
CA LEU A 92 5.73 -2.90 3.98
C LEU A 92 6.94 -2.04 4.32
N ARG A 93 7.34 -1.18 3.39
CA ARG A 93 8.35 -0.15 3.62
C ARG A 93 7.81 1.20 3.25
N GLY A 94 8.35 2.25 3.84
CA GLY A 94 7.97 3.59 3.44
C GLY A 94 8.68 4.68 4.20
N LYS A 95 8.24 5.89 3.94
CA LYS A 95 8.75 7.10 4.57
C LYS A 95 7.67 8.16 4.68
N ILE A 96 7.76 8.99 5.71
CA ILE A 96 6.98 10.21 5.84
C ILE A 96 7.92 11.37 5.53
N ILE A 97 7.48 12.24 4.63
CA ILE A 97 8.25 13.33 4.05
C ILE A 97 7.44 14.60 4.23
N ASP A 98 8.11 15.68 4.59
CA ASP A 98 7.56 17.02 4.42
C ASP A 98 7.82 17.48 2.98
N SER A 99 6.76 17.68 2.19
CA SER A 99 6.90 18.06 0.78
C SER A 99 7.53 19.44 0.58
N SER A 100 7.50 20.32 1.59
CA SER A 100 8.08 21.66 1.49
C SER A 100 9.60 21.63 1.59
N SER A 101 10.14 20.84 2.52
CA SER A 101 11.57 20.70 2.77
C SER A 101 12.20 19.51 2.01
N SER A 102 11.38 18.61 1.47
CA SER A 102 11.79 17.30 0.92
C SER A 102 12.56 16.42 1.92
N ASN A 103 12.49 16.75 3.21
CA ASN A 103 13.15 15.99 4.26
C ASN A 103 12.29 14.79 4.64
N THR A 104 12.93 13.62 4.73
CA THR A 104 12.31 12.46 5.36
C THR A 104 12.32 12.69 6.86
N LEU A 105 11.15 12.59 7.48
CA LEU A 105 10.96 12.74 8.93
C LEU A 105 10.98 11.37 9.61
N TYR A 106 10.35 10.39 8.97
CA TYR A 106 10.20 9.05 9.51
C TYR A 106 10.42 7.98 8.45
N GLU A 107 10.99 6.87 8.87
CA GLU A 107 11.06 5.63 8.09
C GLU A 107 10.06 4.61 8.64
N ILE A 108 9.44 3.88 7.72
CA ILE A 108 8.43 2.85 8.02
C ILE A 108 8.97 1.51 7.52
N ASP A 109 9.01 0.49 8.37
CA ASP A 109 9.38 -0.87 7.99
C ASP A 109 8.56 -1.91 8.77
N GLY A 110 8.21 -3.00 8.12
CA GLY A 110 7.57 -4.13 8.78
C GLY A 110 6.80 -5.04 7.83
N GLN A 111 5.78 -5.69 8.38
CA GLN A 111 4.86 -6.58 7.66
C GLN A 111 3.44 -6.05 7.81
N TRP A 112 2.76 -5.83 6.68
CA TRP A 112 1.44 -5.18 6.68
C TRP A 112 0.36 -6.01 7.39
N ASP A 113 0.57 -7.32 7.53
CA ASP A 113 -0.34 -8.25 8.21
C ASP A 113 0.06 -8.56 9.66
N ARG A 114 1.19 -8.02 10.16
CA ARG A 114 1.69 -8.31 11.52
C ARG A 114 2.02 -7.04 12.29
N SER A 115 3.21 -6.51 12.08
CA SER A 115 3.74 -5.38 12.83
C SER A 115 4.43 -4.42 11.89
N VAL A 116 4.13 -3.13 12.05
CA VAL A 116 4.76 -2.03 11.35
C VAL A 116 5.44 -1.16 12.39
N LYS A 117 6.71 -0.81 12.16
CA LYS A 117 7.50 0.06 13.01
C LYS A 117 7.74 1.37 12.29
N ILE A 118 7.83 2.44 13.08
CA ILE A 118 8.18 3.77 12.61
C ILE A 118 9.44 4.18 13.36
N LYS A 119 10.47 4.61 12.62
CA LYS A 119 11.71 5.15 13.15
C LYS A 119 11.78 6.64 12.83
N ASP A 120 12.07 7.46 13.83
CA ASP A 120 12.40 8.88 13.60
C ASP A 120 13.79 8.98 12.97
N THR A 121 13.91 9.80 11.93
CA THR A 121 15.19 10.08 11.28
C THR A 121 16.05 11.09 12.04
N SER A 122 15.49 11.83 13.01
CA SER A 122 16.27 12.70 13.89
C SER A 122 17.05 11.93 14.95
N ASP A 123 16.57 10.74 15.31
CA ASP A 123 17.19 9.86 16.31
C ASP A 123 18.25 8.98 15.62
N GLY A 124 19.45 9.57 15.49
CA GLY A 124 20.67 8.92 15.01
C GLY A 124 21.14 7.80 15.92
#